data_AF-A0A3M8RV72-F1
#
_entry.id   AF-A0A3M8RV72-F1
#
_cell.length_a   1.000
_cell.length_b   1.000
_cell.length_c   1.000
_cell.angle_alpha   90.00
_cell.angle_beta   90.00
_cell.angle_gamma   90.00
#
_symmetry.space_group_name_H-M   'P 1'
#
loop_
_entity.id
_entity.type
_entity.pdbx_description
1 polymer ?
#
loop_
_entity_poly.entity_id
_entity_poly.type
_entity_poly.pdbx_seq_one_letter_code
_entity_poly.pdbx_strand_id
1 'polypeptide(L)'
;MKAEVSVILVGPMGSGKSTIGRLLAARLHLPFADSDAIILENTGVSINTIFEIEGEAGFRLRESRVIADLAAKETAMVLATGGGAVLS
;
A
#
# COMPACT_ATOMS: atom_id res chain seq x y z
N MET A 1 -4.75 -21.58 -11.28
CA MET A 1 -5.98 -20.99 -10.71
C MET A 1 -5.67 -19.54 -10.42
N LYS A 2 -6.36 -18.58 -11.04
CA LYS A 2 -6.14 -17.15 -10.76
C LYS A 2 -6.87 -16.84 -9.45
N ALA A 3 -6.20 -16.24 -8.47
CA ALA A 3 -6.88 -15.84 -7.25
C ALA A 3 -7.88 -14.72 -7.59
N GLU A 4 -9.13 -14.87 -7.18
CA GLU A 4 -10.20 -13.87 -7.42
C GLU A 4 -10.31 -12.86 -6.28
N VAL A 5 -9.54 -13.04 -5.21
CA VAL A 5 -9.59 -12.21 -4.01
C VAL A 5 -8.27 -11.50 -3.80
N SER A 6 -8.33 -10.20 -3.49
CA SER A 6 -7.15 -9.42 -3.13
C SER A 6 -6.60 -9.85 -1.77
N VAL A 7 -5.27 -9.85 -1.65
CA VAL A 7 -4.58 -10.09 -0.38
C VAL A 7 -3.99 -8.78 0.13
N ILE A 8 -4.40 -8.34 1.30
CA ILE A 8 -3.90 -7.12 1.93
C ILE A 8 -2.97 -7.49 3.08
N LEU A 9 -1.72 -7.03 3.00
CA LEU A 9 -0.70 -7.25 4.01
C LEU A 9 -0.59 -6.02 4.91
N VAL A 10 -0.94 -6.21 6.19
CA VAL A 10 -0.85 -5.20 7.25
C VAL A 10 0.22 -5.57 8.27
N GLY A 11 0.74 -4.58 9.00
CA GLY A 11 1.73 -4.77 10.06
C GLY A 11 2.79 -3.66 10.09
N PRO A 12 3.65 -3.63 11.11
CA PRO A 12 4.59 -2.52 11.33
C PRO A 12 5.62 -2.36 10.20
N MET A 13 6.27 -1.20 10.14
CA MET A 13 7.40 -0.99 9.22
C MET A 13 8.51 -2.01 9.49
N GLY A 14 9.16 -2.51 8.44
CA GLY A 14 10.22 -3.51 8.57
C GLY A 14 9.76 -4.96 8.77
N SER A 15 8.46 -5.24 8.89
CA SER A 15 7.94 -6.61 9.05
C SER A 15 8.02 -7.49 7.78
N GLY A 16 8.59 -6.97 6.69
CA GLY A 16 8.81 -7.71 5.44
C GLY A 16 7.62 -7.73 4.47
N LYS A 17 6.58 -6.89 4.67
CA LYS A 17 5.36 -6.87 3.84
C LYS A 17 5.64 -6.74 2.35
N SER A 18 6.50 -5.81 1.92
CA SER A 18 6.81 -5.63 0.50
C SER A 18 7.58 -6.83 -0.07
N THR A 19 8.44 -7.46 0.72
CA THR A 19 9.19 -8.65 0.30
C THR A 19 8.27 -9.87 0.17
N ILE A 20 7.47 -10.18 1.19
CA ILE A 20 6.51 -11.28 1.16
C ILE A 20 5.41 -11.02 0.13
N GLY A 21 4.94 -9.78 0.00
CA GLY A 21 3.91 -9.40 -0.95
C GLY A 21 4.33 -9.65 -2.40
N ARG A 22 5.56 -9.29 -2.80
CA ARG A 22 6.09 -9.62 -4.12
C ARG A 22 6.16 -11.12 -4.37
N LEU A 23 6.65 -11.89 -3.39
CA LEU A 23 6.74 -13.35 -3.49
C LEU A 23 5.37 -14.02 -3.56
N LEU A 24 4.38 -13.48 -2.86
CA LEU A 24 3.01 -13.97 -2.86
C LEU A 24 2.31 -13.64 -4.16
N ALA A 25 2.46 -12.41 -4.66
CA ALA A 25 1.92 -11.97 -5.94
C ALA A 25 2.43 -12.84 -7.10
N ALA A 26 3.72 -13.13 -7.12
CA ALA A 26 4.33 -14.03 -8.10
C ALA A 26 3.74 -15.46 -8.04
N ARG A 27 3.52 -16.00 -6.83
CA ARG A 27 2.92 -17.34 -6.64
C ARG A 27 1.43 -17.40 -7.00
N LEU A 28 0.70 -16.31 -6.76
CA LEU A 28 -0.74 -16.22 -7.04
C LEU A 28 -1.04 -15.74 -8.47
N HIS A 29 -0.02 -15.37 -9.24
CA HIS A 29 -0.14 -14.71 -10.54
C HIS A 29 -1.04 -13.46 -10.48
N LEU A 30 -0.86 -12.68 -9.41
CA LEU A 30 -1.54 -11.42 -9.18
C LEU A 30 -0.56 -10.25 -9.33
N PRO A 31 -1.05 -9.04 -9.69
CA PRO A 31 -0.27 -7.83 -9.56
C PRO A 31 0.04 -7.54 -8.10
N PHE A 32 1.18 -6.87 -7.88
CA PHE A 32 1.62 -6.39 -6.57
C PHE A 32 1.55 -4.86 -6.54
N ALA A 33 1.06 -4.30 -5.43
CA ALA A 33 1.07 -2.87 -5.15
C ALA A 33 1.62 -2.61 -3.74
N ASP A 34 2.29 -1.49 -3.57
CA ASP A 34 2.76 -0.99 -2.27
C ASP A 34 2.23 0.44 -2.11
N SER A 35 1.41 0.68 -1.07
CA SER A 35 0.76 1.98 -0.89
C SER A 35 1.76 3.10 -0.68
N ASP A 36 2.85 2.85 0.04
CA ASP A 36 3.88 3.86 0.31
C ASP A 36 4.59 4.25 -0.99
N ALA A 37 4.89 3.28 -1.86
CA ALA A 37 5.49 3.54 -3.17
C ALA A 37 4.57 4.38 -4.07
N ILE A 38 3.26 4.08 -4.08
CA ILE A 38 2.28 4.82 -4.87
C ILE A 38 2.09 6.24 -4.34
N ILE A 39 2.12 6.44 -3.01
CA ILE A 39 2.08 7.79 -2.42
C ILE A 39 3.29 8.60 -2.91
N LEU A 40 4.50 8.03 -2.86
CA LEU A 40 5.73 8.68 -3.34
C LEU A 40 5.65 9.03 -4.84
N GLU A 41 5.12 8.12 -5.65
CA GLU A 41 4.93 8.35 -7.10
C GLU A 41 3.93 9.48 -7.36
N ASN A 42 2.81 9.50 -6.63
CA ASN A 42 1.76 10.52 -6.78
C ASN A 42 2.17 11.90 -6.29
N THR A 43 3.05 11.99 -5.28
CA THR A 43 3.47 13.29 -4.69
C THR A 43 4.77 13.81 -5.26
N GLY A 44 5.64 12.95 -5.79
CA GLY A 44 6.97 13.30 -6.26
C GLY A 44 7.94 13.73 -5.15
N VAL A 45 7.58 13.53 -3.88
CA VAL A 45 8.39 13.88 -2.71
C VAL A 45 8.42 12.73 -1.70
N SER A 46 9.41 12.74 -0.79
CA SER A 46 9.53 11.71 0.23
C SER A 46 8.36 11.73 1.24
N ILE A 47 8.09 10.59 1.89
CA ILE A 47 7.12 10.52 2.98
C ILE A 47 7.50 11.50 4.10
N ASN A 48 8.79 11.62 4.45
CA ASN A 48 9.25 12.57 5.46
C ASN A 48 8.85 14.01 5.10
N THR A 49 9.01 14.41 3.84
CA THR A 49 8.59 15.72 3.35
C THR A 49 7.08 15.94 3.48
N ILE A 50 6.26 14.90 3.24
CA ILE A 50 4.81 14.97 3.45
C ILE A 50 4.51 15.19 4.94
N PHE A 51 5.16 14.45 5.83
CA PHE A 51 4.99 14.63 7.28
C PHE A 51 5.44 16.02 7.75
N GLU A 52 6.53 16.56 7.21
CA GLU A 52 7.03 17.90 7.54
C GLU A 52 6.06 19.01 7.13
N ILE A 53 5.41 18.86 5.97
CA ILE A 53 4.55 19.90 5.39
C ILE A 53 3.08 19.76 5.85
N GLU A 54 2.57 18.53 5.88
CA GLU A 54 1.14 18.23 6.07
C GLU A 54 0.84 17.54 7.40
N GLY A 55 1.88 17.16 8.14
CA GLY A 55 1.74 16.35 9.35
C GLY A 55 1.27 14.93 9.08
N GLU A 56 1.11 14.17 10.16
CA GLU A 56 0.60 12.80 10.07
C GLU A 56 -0.83 12.76 9.51
N ALA A 57 -1.68 13.73 9.87
CA ALA A 57 -3.06 13.77 9.41
C ALA A 57 -3.15 13.88 7.87
N GLY A 58 -2.34 14.74 7.25
CA GLY A 58 -2.28 14.85 5.79
C GLY A 58 -1.73 13.60 5.13
N PHE A 59 -0.69 12.99 5.70
CA PHE A 59 -0.19 11.70 5.23
C PHE A 59 -1.26 10.60 5.28
N ARG A 60 -1.97 10.46 6.40
CA ARG A 60 -3.03 9.45 6.56
C ARG A 60 -4.16 9.66 5.58
N LEU A 61 -4.59 10.89 5.34
CA LEU A 61 -5.63 11.18 4.34
C LEU A 61 -5.22 10.70 2.93
N ARG A 62 -3.95 10.88 2.56
CA ARG A 62 -3.42 10.38 1.28
C ARG A 62 -3.33 8.87 1.26
N GLU A 63 -2.86 8.26 2.34
CA GLU A 63 -2.76 6.81 2.49
C GLU A 63 -4.14 6.15 2.36
N SER A 64 -5.15 6.62 3.09
CA SER A 64 -6.52 6.12 3.00
C SER A 64 -7.08 6.25 1.58
N ARG A 65 -6.82 7.37 0.90
CA ARG A 65 -7.25 7.57 -0.49
C ARG A 65 -6.59 6.59 -1.44
N VAL A 66 -5.28 6.42 -1.37
CA VAL A 66 -4.54 5.46 -2.21
C VAL A 66 -5.03 4.04 -1.98
N ILE A 67 -5.25 3.64 -0.72
CA ILE A 67 -5.78 2.31 -0.40
C ILE A 67 -7.20 2.14 -0.95
N ALA A 68 -8.07 3.15 -0.82
CA ALA A 68 -9.43 3.11 -1.37
C ALA A 68 -9.43 2.98 -2.90
N ASP A 69 -8.59 3.76 -3.59
CA ASP A 69 -8.46 3.71 -5.05
C ASP A 69 -7.95 2.33 -5.53
N LEU A 70 -7.07 1.69 -4.76
CA LEU A 70 -6.57 0.34 -5.05
C LEU A 70 -7.62 -0.74 -4.75
N ALA A 71 -8.36 -0.60 -3.66
CA ALA A 71 -9.42 -1.53 -3.26
C ALA A 71 -10.63 -1.49 -4.21
N ALA A 72 -10.88 -0.35 -4.87
CA ALA A 72 -11.94 -0.19 -5.84
C ALA A 72 -11.66 -0.84 -7.22
N LYS A 73 -10.44 -1.34 -7.45
CA LYS A 73 -10.09 -2.01 -8.72
C LYS A 73 -10.74 -3.39 -8.81
N GLU A 74 -11.31 -3.70 -9.97
CA GLU A 74 -11.90 -5.02 -10.26
C GLU A 74 -10.86 -6.15 -10.31
N THR A 75 -9.60 -5.81 -10.62
CA THR A 75 -8.52 -6.78 -10.68
C THR A 75 -7.97 -7.07 -9.30
N ALA A 76 -8.13 -8.33 -8.85
CA ALA A 76 -7.52 -8.82 -7.61
C ALA A 76 -6.00 -8.58 -7.59
N MET A 77 -5.46 -8.25 -6.42
CA MET A 77 -4.05 -7.93 -6.25
C MET A 77 -3.51 -8.28 -4.87
N VAL A 78 -2.18 -8.29 -4.74
CA VAL A 78 -1.52 -8.29 -3.44
C VAL A 78 -1.09 -6.86 -3.10
N LEU A 79 -1.62 -6.32 -2.02
CA LEU A 79 -1.34 -4.96 -1.55
C LEU A 79 -0.52 -5.01 -0.26
N ALA A 80 0.67 -4.43 -0.25
CA ALA A 80 1.39 -4.08 0.98
C ALA A 80 1.00 -2.67 1.42
N THR A 81 0.57 -2.51 2.66
CA THR A 81 0.18 -1.20 3.21
C THR A 81 1.31 -0.57 4.02
N GLY A 82 1.21 0.73 4.29
CA GLY A 82 2.06 1.40 5.28
C GLY A 82 1.82 0.87 6.69
N GLY A 83 2.78 1.13 7.59
CA GLY A 83 2.77 0.57 8.96
C GLY A 83 1.62 1.04 9.84
N GLY A 84 1.07 2.22 9.53
CA GLY A 84 -0.05 2.84 10.27
C GLY A 84 -1.38 2.80 9.51
N ALA A 85 -1.48 2.07 8.39
CA ALA A 85 -2.65 2.05 7.54
C ALA A 85 -3.96 1.60 8.22
N VAL A 86 -3.86 0.90 9.36
CA VAL A 86 -5.02 0.42 10.13
C VAL A 86 -5.58 1.44 11.14
N LEU A 87 -4.95 2.62 11.24
CA LEU A 87 -5.31 3.66 12.21
C LEU A 87 -6.32 4.68 11.68
N SER A 88 -6.71 4.59 10.41
CA SER A 88 -7.50 5.57 9.68
C SER A 88 -8.56 4.92 8.82
#